data_AF-A0A7K3MZ62-F1
#
_entry.id   AF-A0A7K3MZ62-F1
#
_cell.length_a   1.000
_cell.length_b   1.000
_cell.length_c   1.000
_cell.angle_alpha   90.00
_cell.angle_beta   90.00
_cell.angle_gamma   90.00
#
_symmetry.space_group_name_H-M   'P 1'
#
loop_
_entity.id
_entity.type
_entity.pdbx_description
1 polymer ?
#
loop_
_entity_poly.entity_id
_entity_poly.type
_entity_poly.pdbx_seq_one_letter_code
_entity_poly.pdbx_strand_id
1 'polypeptide(L)'
;MISTKQFSKSILHNCILFSFFLISTASTFAQEKLLTTPGTFAVGVNYWSSHAGTHMWRDWKPEIIEQDFKQLSENGIKVLRVFPLWPDFQPIHVVYSGGGEVKYYATKDEQPLPQTGIGSDGMSEEQLKHFEVFADLAQKYNLKLVVGLVTGWMSGQLYVPPALEGKDIMTDPVSLVWQQKFVTSFVKRL
;
A
#
# COMPACT_ATOMS: atom_id res chain seq x y z
N MET A 1 1.74 51.23 -64.10
CA MET A 1 1.61 51.98 -62.82
C MET A 1 0.12 52.10 -62.51
N ILE A 2 -0.48 51.69 -61.40
CA ILE A 2 -0.06 51.09 -60.12
C ILE A 2 -1.22 50.19 -59.65
N SER A 3 -0.86 49.06 -59.06
CA SER A 3 -1.67 48.04 -58.40
C SER A 3 -2.37 48.55 -57.14
N THR A 4 -3.53 47.97 -56.77
CA THR A 4 -3.81 47.51 -55.39
C THR A 4 -5.10 46.67 -55.35
N LYS A 5 -4.97 45.36 -55.64
CA LYS A 5 -5.89 44.32 -55.14
C LYS A 5 -5.32 43.79 -53.82
N GLN A 6 -5.68 44.37 -52.67
CA GLN A 6 -5.22 43.81 -51.38
C GLN A 6 -6.03 44.26 -50.17
N PHE A 7 -7.33 43.94 -50.10
CA PHE A 7 -8.12 44.30 -48.90
C PHE A 7 -9.08 43.23 -48.36
N SER A 8 -8.98 41.96 -48.76
CA SER A 8 -9.93 40.93 -48.31
C SER A 8 -9.31 39.66 -47.71
N LYS A 9 -8.00 39.46 -47.77
CA LYS A 9 -7.35 38.23 -47.26
C LYS A 9 -6.90 38.27 -45.78
N SER A 10 -6.96 39.42 -45.11
CA SER A 10 -6.38 39.60 -43.77
C SER A 10 -7.28 39.16 -42.60
N ILE A 11 -8.59 39.01 -42.81
CA ILE A 11 -9.53 38.77 -41.69
C ILE A 11 -9.85 37.27 -41.54
N LEU A 12 -9.77 36.49 -42.61
CA LEU A 12 -10.04 35.05 -42.56
C LEU A 12 -8.84 34.21 -42.06
N HIS A 13 -7.61 34.75 -42.12
CA HIS A 13 -6.42 34.04 -41.64
C HIS A 13 -6.21 34.11 -40.12
N ASN A 14 -6.85 35.06 -39.43
CA ASN A 14 -6.68 35.20 -37.97
C ASN A 14 -7.69 34.40 -37.13
N CYS A 15 -8.73 33.81 -37.74
CA CYS A 15 -9.69 32.98 -37.01
C CYS A 15 -9.30 31.48 -36.98
N ILE A 16 -8.34 31.05 -37.80
CA ILE A 16 -7.88 29.64 -37.85
C ILE A 16 -6.64 29.42 -36.95
N LEU A 17 -5.92 30.50 -36.62
CA LEU A 17 -4.73 30.43 -35.75
C LEU A 17 -5.04 30.39 -34.25
N PHE A 18 -6.30 30.57 -33.83
CA PHE A 18 -6.69 30.61 -32.41
C PHE A 18 -7.47 29.38 -31.92
N SER A 19 -7.57 28.31 -32.74
CA SER A 19 -8.31 27.09 -32.39
C SER A 19 -7.42 25.91 -32.01
N PHE A 20 -6.10 26.10 -31.95
CA PHE A 20 -5.16 25.13 -31.38
C PHE A 20 -4.84 25.48 -29.91
N PHE A 21 -5.86 25.84 -29.12
CA PHE A 21 -5.74 25.68 -27.67
C PHE A 21 -5.85 24.19 -27.39
N LEU A 22 -4.69 23.55 -27.42
CA LEU A 22 -4.36 22.25 -26.87
C LEU A 22 -5.46 21.72 -25.96
N ILE A 23 -6.30 20.84 -26.50
CA ILE A 23 -6.81 19.72 -25.71
C ILE A 23 -5.58 18.87 -25.41
N SER A 24 -4.79 19.32 -24.44
CA SER A 24 -3.91 18.43 -23.70
C SER A 24 -4.88 17.55 -22.92
N THR A 25 -5.35 16.48 -23.56
CA THR A 25 -5.59 15.28 -22.79
C THR A 25 -4.23 14.97 -22.18
N ALA A 26 -4.02 15.42 -20.95
CA ALA A 26 -2.98 14.90 -20.09
C ALA A 26 -3.35 13.45 -19.80
N SER A 27 -3.33 12.62 -20.84
CA SER A 27 -3.17 11.19 -20.74
C SER A 27 -1.80 11.06 -20.10
N THR A 28 -1.80 11.04 -18.78
CA THR A 28 -0.62 10.74 -17.99
C THR A 28 -0.27 9.33 -18.45
N PHE A 29 0.71 9.21 -19.34
CA PHE A 29 1.22 7.91 -19.74
C PHE A 29 1.73 7.29 -18.45
N ALA A 30 0.96 6.36 -17.88
CA ALA A 30 1.44 5.51 -16.82
C ALA A 30 2.65 4.77 -17.40
N GLN A 31 3.84 5.11 -16.93
CA GLN A 31 5.04 4.41 -17.36
C GLN A 31 4.90 2.95 -16.91
N GLU A 32 4.61 2.04 -17.84
CA GLU A 32 4.28 0.63 -17.55
C GLU A 32 5.35 -0.05 -16.67
N LYS A 33 6.62 0.39 -16.80
CA LYS A 33 7.77 -0.16 -16.09
C LYS A 33 8.47 0.86 -15.18
N LEU A 34 7.69 1.67 -14.45
CA LEU A 34 8.21 2.73 -13.58
C LEU A 34 9.32 2.25 -12.62
N LEU A 35 9.17 1.07 -12.02
CA LEU A 35 10.08 0.55 -10.99
C LEU A 35 11.24 -0.30 -11.53
N THR A 36 11.14 -0.79 -12.77
CA THR A 36 12.05 -1.82 -13.30
C THR A 36 12.83 -1.38 -14.53
N THR A 37 12.66 -0.14 -14.98
CA THR A 37 13.41 0.39 -16.13
C THR A 37 14.80 0.88 -15.68
N PRO A 38 15.90 0.27 -16.16
CA PRO A 38 17.25 0.70 -15.81
C PRO A 38 17.51 2.16 -16.21
N GLY A 39 18.24 2.91 -15.37
CA GLY A 39 18.60 4.31 -15.63
C GLY A 39 17.45 5.31 -15.44
N THR A 40 16.29 4.88 -14.96
CA THR A 40 15.18 5.76 -14.58
C THR A 40 15.08 5.91 -13.06
N PHE A 41 14.47 7.00 -12.62
CA PHE A 41 14.20 7.25 -11.20
C PHE A 41 12.70 7.39 -10.96
N ALA A 42 12.19 6.74 -9.92
CA ALA A 42 10.81 6.84 -9.49
C ALA A 42 10.72 7.68 -8.19
N VAL A 43 9.80 8.64 -8.18
CA VAL A 43 9.49 9.45 -6.99
C VAL A 43 8.33 8.79 -6.24
N GLY A 44 8.53 8.59 -4.94
CA GLY A 44 7.54 7.98 -4.07
C GLY A 44 7.66 8.47 -2.63
N VAL A 45 6.75 7.97 -1.78
CA VAL A 45 6.71 8.27 -0.34
C VAL A 45 6.56 6.99 0.47
N ASN A 46 7.08 6.98 1.70
CA ASN A 46 6.68 6.01 2.70
C ASN A 46 5.30 6.44 3.22
N TYR A 47 4.30 5.58 3.11
CA TYR A 47 2.93 5.93 3.43
C TYR A 47 2.46 5.29 4.74
N TRP A 48 1.93 6.15 5.60
CA TRP A 48 1.02 5.85 6.69
C TRP A 48 -0.15 6.83 6.56
N SER A 49 -1.37 6.42 6.93
CA SER A 49 -2.52 7.32 6.87
C SER A 49 -2.29 8.57 7.70
N SER A 50 -2.74 9.72 7.20
CA SER A 50 -2.58 11.01 7.85
C SER A 50 -3.19 11.10 9.26
N HIS A 51 -4.22 10.29 9.58
CA HIS A 51 -4.89 10.34 10.88
C HIS A 51 -4.29 9.42 11.95
N ALA A 52 -3.76 8.25 11.57
CA ALA A 52 -3.44 7.20 12.54
C ALA A 52 -1.97 6.72 12.53
N GLY A 53 -1.14 7.17 11.58
CA GLY A 53 0.25 6.72 11.51
C GLY A 53 0.36 5.19 11.44
N THR A 54 1.21 4.59 12.28
CA THR A 54 1.39 3.13 12.35
C THR A 54 0.12 2.38 12.75
N HIS A 55 -0.84 3.02 13.41
CA HIS A 55 -2.10 2.40 13.84
C HIS A 55 -3.16 2.32 12.73
N MET A 56 -2.88 2.78 11.50
CA MET A 56 -3.86 2.91 10.43
C MET A 56 -4.64 1.63 10.08
N TRP A 57 -4.05 0.47 10.30
CA TRP A 57 -4.68 -0.82 10.03
C TRP A 57 -5.73 -1.17 11.10
N ARG A 58 -5.49 -0.80 12.36
CA ARG A 58 -6.47 -0.94 13.45
C ARG A 58 -7.51 0.17 13.48
N ASP A 59 -7.10 1.41 13.22
CA ASP A 59 -8.00 2.57 13.06
C ASP A 59 -8.28 2.79 11.57
N TRP A 60 -8.91 1.79 10.95
CA TRP A 60 -9.15 1.76 9.50
C TRP A 60 -10.22 2.78 9.09
N LYS A 61 -9.82 3.73 8.23
CA LYS A 61 -10.67 4.78 7.66
C LYS A 61 -10.39 4.94 6.16
N PRO A 62 -11.03 4.14 5.29
CA PRO A 62 -10.71 4.11 3.86
C PRO A 62 -10.98 5.47 3.17
N GLU A 63 -11.94 6.24 3.65
CA GLU A 63 -12.26 7.58 3.15
C GLU A 63 -11.14 8.60 3.38
N ILE A 64 -10.35 8.46 4.46
CA ILE A 64 -9.18 9.32 4.72
C ILE A 64 -8.02 8.87 3.83
N ILE A 65 -7.80 7.55 3.70
CA ILE A 65 -6.76 6.99 2.84
C ILE A 65 -6.97 7.41 1.38
N GLU A 66 -8.23 7.38 0.92
CA GLU A 66 -8.60 7.87 -0.41
C GLU A 66 -8.28 9.37 -0.59
N GLN A 67 -8.57 10.21 0.41
CA GLN A 67 -8.22 11.63 0.38
C GLN A 67 -6.70 11.85 0.32
N ASP A 68 -5.94 11.12 1.12
CA ASP A 68 -4.48 11.15 1.09
C ASP A 68 -3.96 10.75 -0.31
N PHE A 69 -4.47 9.67 -0.89
CA PHE A 69 -4.05 9.17 -2.20
C PHE A 69 -4.38 10.16 -3.32
N LYS A 70 -5.56 10.76 -3.27
CA LYS A 70 -5.95 11.83 -4.18
C LYS A 70 -4.93 12.97 -4.12
N GLN A 71 -4.62 13.46 -2.92
CA GLN A 71 -3.65 14.54 -2.73
C GLN A 71 -2.25 14.15 -3.23
N LEU A 72 -1.76 12.96 -2.89
CA LEU A 72 -0.44 12.48 -3.34
C LEU A 72 -0.37 12.39 -4.87
N SER A 73 -1.40 11.82 -5.51
CA SER A 73 -1.46 11.67 -6.96
C SER A 73 -1.55 13.01 -7.70
N GLU A 74 -2.36 13.96 -7.21
CA GLU A 74 -2.48 15.32 -7.74
C GLU A 74 -1.17 16.12 -7.63
N ASN A 75 -0.33 15.81 -6.64
CA ASN A 75 1.00 16.39 -6.46
C ASN A 75 2.12 15.62 -7.17
N GLY A 76 1.78 14.66 -8.04
CA GLY A 76 2.74 13.98 -8.91
C GLY A 76 3.45 12.77 -8.28
N ILE A 77 3.10 12.35 -7.06
CA ILE A 77 3.61 11.10 -6.48
C ILE A 77 3.09 9.90 -7.27
N LYS A 78 3.96 8.90 -7.48
CA LYS A 78 3.64 7.70 -8.29
C LYS A 78 3.81 6.38 -7.56
N VAL A 79 4.55 6.38 -6.45
CA VAL A 79 4.89 5.15 -5.72
C VAL A 79 4.66 5.35 -4.22
N LEU A 80 4.01 4.38 -3.59
CA LEU A 80 3.89 4.28 -2.14
C LEU A 80 4.70 3.08 -1.66
N ARG A 81 5.56 3.31 -0.67
CA ARG A 81 6.09 2.22 0.17
C ARG A 81 5.16 2.05 1.37
N VAL A 82 4.62 0.85 1.52
CA VAL A 82 3.50 0.56 2.44
C VAL A 82 3.86 -0.59 3.36
N PHE A 83 3.23 -0.63 4.52
CA PHE A 83 3.72 -1.41 5.66
C PHE A 83 2.58 -2.14 6.39
N PRO A 84 2.19 -3.35 5.96
CA PRO A 84 1.37 -4.24 6.77
C PRO A 84 2.01 -4.45 8.14
N LEU A 85 1.43 -3.89 9.19
CA LEU A 85 2.00 -3.95 10.54
C LEU A 85 1.83 -5.36 11.09
N TRP A 86 2.94 -6.01 11.47
CA TRP A 86 2.95 -7.44 11.76
C TRP A 86 1.91 -7.90 12.79
N PRO A 87 1.82 -7.31 14.00
CA PRO A 87 0.81 -7.72 15.00
C PRO A 87 -0.65 -7.47 14.56
N ASP A 88 -0.90 -6.67 13.53
CA ASP A 88 -2.27 -6.40 13.05
C ASP A 88 -2.68 -7.48 12.06
N PHE A 89 -1.79 -7.80 11.13
CA PHE A 89 -2.01 -8.78 10.09
C PHE A 89 -1.83 -10.23 10.57
N GLN A 90 -1.09 -10.46 11.67
CA GLN A 90 -0.95 -11.77 12.30
C GLN A 90 -1.06 -11.67 13.84
N PRO A 91 -2.27 -11.41 14.37
CA PRO A 91 -2.52 -11.17 15.79
C PRO A 91 -2.58 -12.47 16.60
N ILE A 92 -1.49 -13.23 16.61
CA ILE A 92 -1.39 -14.52 17.30
C ILE A 92 -1.07 -14.34 18.79
N HIS A 93 -1.72 -15.17 19.60
CA HIS A 93 -1.51 -15.30 21.05
C HIS A 93 -1.08 -16.73 21.40
N VAL A 94 -0.50 -16.91 22.58
CA VAL A 94 -0.17 -18.23 23.13
C VAL A 94 -1.07 -18.52 24.32
N VAL A 95 -1.70 -19.69 24.32
CA VAL A 95 -2.36 -20.24 25.49
C VAL A 95 -1.41 -21.21 26.17
N TYR A 96 -1.21 -21.01 27.48
CA TYR A 96 -0.34 -21.82 28.31
C TYR A 96 -1.14 -22.85 29.11
N SER A 97 -0.48 -23.95 29.46
CA SER A 97 -1.01 -24.99 30.35
C SER A 97 -0.30 -24.95 31.71
N GLY A 98 -0.60 -25.92 32.58
CA GLY A 98 0.04 -26.03 33.88
C GLY A 98 1.57 -26.11 33.76
N GLY A 99 2.29 -25.39 34.62
CA GLY A 99 3.76 -25.30 34.57
C GLY A 99 4.32 -24.29 33.56
N GLY A 100 3.47 -23.54 32.84
CA GLY A 100 3.91 -22.53 31.87
C GLY A 100 4.26 -23.11 30.49
N GLU A 101 3.94 -24.38 30.25
CA GLU A 101 4.15 -25.04 28.96
C GLU A 101 3.17 -24.51 27.91
N VAL A 102 3.66 -24.30 26.69
CA VAL A 102 2.83 -23.87 25.55
C VAL A 102 1.79 -24.95 25.24
N LYS A 103 0.51 -24.59 25.29
CA LYS A 103 -0.60 -25.50 24.95
C LYS A 103 -0.96 -25.41 23.47
N TYR A 104 -1.22 -24.21 22.96
CA TYR A 104 -1.49 -23.93 21.55
C TYR A 104 -1.42 -22.43 21.24
N TYR A 105 -1.37 -22.07 19.95
CA TYR A 105 -1.53 -20.71 19.47
C TYR A 105 -3.02 -20.40 19.23
N ALA A 106 -3.42 -19.18 19.54
CA ALA A 106 -4.80 -18.75 19.54
C ALA A 106 -4.98 -17.36 18.91
N THR A 107 -6.24 -17.03 18.64
CA THR A 107 -6.66 -15.64 18.42
C THR A 107 -6.64 -14.87 19.74
N LYS A 108 -6.92 -13.56 19.68
CA LYS A 108 -7.01 -12.69 20.87
C LYS A 108 -8.00 -13.17 21.93
N ASP A 109 -9.08 -13.84 21.53
CA ASP A 109 -10.13 -14.34 22.42
C ASP A 109 -9.84 -15.77 22.94
N GLU A 110 -8.57 -16.16 22.95
CA GLU A 110 -8.07 -17.48 23.36
C GLU A 110 -8.65 -18.66 22.57
N GLN A 111 -9.31 -18.40 21.44
CA GLN A 111 -9.83 -19.45 20.57
C GLN A 111 -8.69 -20.07 19.76
N PRO A 112 -8.61 -21.41 19.65
CA PRO A 112 -7.62 -22.05 18.80
C PRO A 112 -7.66 -21.51 17.37
N LEU A 113 -6.49 -21.35 16.75
CA LEU A 113 -6.44 -20.95 15.35
C LEU A 113 -7.17 -21.99 14.47
N PRO A 114 -7.84 -21.54 13.39
CA PRO A 114 -8.42 -22.45 12.40
C PRO A 114 -7.39 -23.45 11.87
N GLN A 115 -7.83 -24.67 11.57
CA GLN A 115 -6.94 -25.73 11.07
C GLN A 115 -6.62 -25.60 9.58
N THR A 116 -7.33 -24.75 8.84
CA THR A 116 -7.19 -24.56 7.39
C THR A 116 -7.30 -23.10 7.00
N GLY A 117 -6.88 -22.78 5.77
CA GLY A 117 -6.92 -21.43 5.22
C GLY A 117 -5.93 -20.47 5.89
N ILE A 118 -6.08 -19.17 5.63
CA ILE A 118 -5.17 -18.13 6.14
C ILE A 118 -5.18 -18.04 7.68
N GLY A 119 -6.27 -18.45 8.33
CA GLY A 119 -6.36 -18.50 9.79
C GLY A 119 -5.41 -19.52 10.42
N SER A 120 -5.05 -20.60 9.70
CA SER A 120 -4.03 -21.58 10.17
C SER A 120 -2.61 -21.02 10.16
N ASP A 121 -2.40 -19.91 9.45
CA ASP A 121 -1.19 -19.11 9.45
C ASP A 121 -1.28 -17.91 10.41
N GLY A 122 -2.33 -17.85 11.24
CA GLY A 122 -2.56 -16.78 12.21
C GLY A 122 -2.93 -15.45 11.58
N MET A 123 -3.22 -15.42 10.27
CA MET A 123 -3.49 -14.18 9.53
C MET A 123 -4.88 -13.63 9.86
N SER A 124 -4.99 -12.31 9.92
CA SER A 124 -6.26 -11.61 10.05
C SER A 124 -6.94 -11.42 8.70
N GLU A 125 -8.08 -12.09 8.50
CA GLU A 125 -8.94 -11.93 7.32
C GLU A 125 -9.40 -10.47 7.14
N GLU A 126 -9.67 -9.78 8.24
CA GLU A 126 -10.08 -8.38 8.24
C GLU A 126 -8.98 -7.49 7.66
N GLN A 127 -7.74 -7.66 8.12
CA GLN A 127 -6.62 -6.82 7.65
C GLN A 127 -6.22 -7.14 6.21
N LEU A 128 -6.36 -8.39 5.77
CA LEU A 128 -6.19 -8.73 4.36
C LEU A 128 -7.22 -8.02 3.49
N LYS A 129 -8.50 -7.96 3.91
CA LYS A 129 -9.54 -7.20 3.21
C LYS A 129 -9.27 -5.69 3.22
N HIS A 130 -8.77 -5.14 4.33
CA HIS A 130 -8.33 -3.75 4.36
C HIS A 130 -7.22 -3.49 3.33
N PHE A 131 -6.27 -4.42 3.21
CA PHE A 131 -5.20 -4.30 2.22
C PHE A 131 -5.71 -4.43 0.77
N GLU A 132 -6.71 -5.27 0.51
CA GLU A 132 -7.38 -5.34 -0.81
C GLU A 132 -7.99 -3.99 -1.18
N VAL A 133 -8.79 -3.40 -0.26
CA VAL A 133 -9.38 -2.07 -0.46
C VAL A 133 -8.30 -0.99 -0.63
N PHE A 134 -7.23 -1.07 0.16
CA PHE A 134 -6.07 -0.18 0.03
C PHE A 134 -5.44 -0.27 -1.38
N ALA A 135 -5.24 -1.49 -1.88
CA ALA A 135 -4.64 -1.73 -3.19
C ALA A 135 -5.55 -1.25 -4.33
N ASP A 136 -6.86 -1.47 -4.22
CA ASP A 136 -7.86 -0.97 -5.17
C ASP A 136 -7.87 0.57 -5.21
N LEU A 137 -7.79 1.23 -4.05
CA LEU A 137 -7.65 2.68 -3.97
C LEU A 137 -6.34 3.15 -4.60
N ALA A 138 -5.22 2.49 -4.32
CA ALA A 138 -3.93 2.86 -4.91
C ALA A 138 -3.99 2.75 -6.45
N GLN A 139 -4.60 1.67 -6.96
CA GLN A 139 -4.83 1.49 -8.39
C GLN A 139 -5.71 2.58 -8.98
N LYS A 140 -6.82 2.95 -8.31
CA LYS A 140 -7.72 4.04 -8.73
C LYS A 140 -6.97 5.37 -8.93
N TYR A 141 -5.98 5.66 -8.10
CA TYR A 141 -5.18 6.90 -8.17
C TYR A 141 -3.85 6.75 -8.92
N ASN A 142 -3.65 5.64 -9.65
CA ASN A 142 -2.42 5.33 -10.40
C ASN A 142 -1.15 5.33 -9.54
N LEU A 143 -1.26 4.89 -8.28
CA LEU A 143 -0.16 4.74 -7.33
C LEU A 143 0.33 3.29 -7.34
N LYS A 144 1.63 3.09 -7.56
CA LYS A 144 2.29 1.78 -7.48
C LYS A 144 2.67 1.47 -6.03
N LEU A 145 2.61 0.20 -5.64
CA LEU A 145 2.90 -0.23 -4.28
C LEU A 145 4.23 -0.98 -4.19
N VAL A 146 5.02 -0.63 -3.17
CA VAL A 146 6.16 -1.42 -2.68
C VAL A 146 5.83 -1.85 -1.26
N VAL A 147 5.60 -3.14 -1.04
CA VAL A 147 5.07 -3.66 0.22
C VAL A 147 6.19 -4.18 1.11
N GLY A 148 6.28 -3.67 2.34
CA GLY A 148 7.10 -4.24 3.40
C GLY A 148 6.45 -5.49 3.98
N LEU A 149 6.93 -6.66 3.59
CA LEU A 149 6.27 -7.93 3.92
C LEU A 149 6.21 -8.23 5.42
N VAL A 150 7.29 -8.00 6.18
CA VAL A 150 7.31 -8.16 7.64
C VAL A 150 7.68 -6.82 8.25
N THR A 151 6.68 -6.03 8.62
CA THR A 151 6.90 -4.73 9.27
C THR A 151 6.93 -4.91 10.79
N GLY A 152 8.12 -5.21 11.31
CA GLY A 152 8.37 -5.30 12.75
C GLY A 152 8.92 -4.01 13.37
N TRP A 153 9.88 -3.34 12.74
CA TRP A 153 10.51 -2.14 13.30
C TRP A 153 10.06 -0.87 12.58
N MET A 154 9.43 0.07 13.29
CA MET A 154 9.01 1.36 12.74
C MET A 154 9.13 2.46 13.78
N SER A 155 9.74 3.58 13.40
CA SER A 155 9.74 4.83 14.18
C SER A 155 10.21 4.68 15.64
N GLY A 156 11.19 3.80 15.90
CA GLY A 156 11.75 3.57 17.23
C GLY A 156 11.03 2.52 18.08
N GLN A 157 10.03 1.84 17.51
CA GLN A 157 9.27 0.79 18.19
C GLN A 157 9.34 -0.53 17.44
N LEU A 158 9.49 -1.61 18.20
CA LEU A 158 9.34 -2.98 17.73
C LEU A 158 7.88 -3.42 17.93
N TYR A 159 7.24 -3.81 16.84
CA TYR A 159 5.88 -4.32 16.74
C TYR A 159 5.96 -5.80 16.41
N VAL A 160 5.60 -6.63 17.38
CA VAL A 160 5.61 -8.09 17.26
C VAL A 160 4.26 -8.64 17.70
N PRO A 161 3.78 -9.74 17.09
CA PRO A 161 2.62 -10.45 17.60
C PRO A 161 2.80 -10.82 19.08
N PRO A 162 1.75 -10.74 19.92
CA PRO A 162 1.84 -11.04 21.36
C PRO A 162 2.46 -12.41 21.66
N ALA A 163 2.19 -13.42 20.84
CA ALA A 163 2.79 -14.76 20.95
C ALA A 163 4.32 -14.79 20.85
N LEU A 164 4.94 -13.75 20.29
CA LEU A 164 6.37 -13.67 19.99
C LEU A 164 7.10 -12.62 20.83
N GLU A 165 6.41 -11.98 21.78
CA GLU A 165 7.04 -11.03 22.68
C GLU A 165 8.18 -11.70 23.49
N GLY A 166 9.31 -11.00 23.61
CA GLY A 166 10.50 -11.50 24.30
C GLY A 166 11.35 -12.51 23.51
N LYS A 167 10.91 -12.93 22.31
CA LYS A 167 11.71 -13.79 21.42
C LYS A 167 12.67 -12.97 20.56
N ASP A 168 13.79 -13.58 20.18
CA ASP A 168 14.67 -13.01 19.16
C ASP A 168 13.99 -13.15 17.78
N ILE A 169 13.62 -12.03 17.19
CA ILE A 169 12.84 -12.03 15.95
C ILE A 169 13.64 -12.54 14.75
N MET A 170 14.96 -12.43 14.78
CA MET A 170 15.84 -12.75 13.65
C MET A 170 16.31 -14.20 13.66
N THR A 171 16.34 -14.85 14.84
CA THR A 171 16.98 -16.16 15.02
C THR A 171 16.12 -17.21 15.72
N ASP A 172 15.10 -16.82 16.50
CA ASP A 172 14.22 -17.80 17.16
C ASP A 172 13.42 -18.58 16.09
N PRO A 173 13.48 -19.92 16.09
CA PRO A 173 12.86 -20.73 15.04
C PRO A 173 11.32 -20.60 15.04
N VAL A 174 10.69 -20.34 16.18
CA VAL A 174 9.25 -20.09 16.26
C VAL A 174 8.93 -18.77 15.56
N SER A 175 9.71 -17.71 15.83
CA SER A 175 9.56 -16.42 15.14
C SER A 175 9.68 -16.56 13.63
N LEU A 176 10.71 -17.27 13.15
CA LEU A 176 10.96 -17.46 11.72
C LEU A 176 9.82 -18.23 11.03
N VAL A 177 9.28 -19.26 11.67
CA VAL A 177 8.13 -20.02 11.14
C VAL A 177 6.90 -19.12 10.98
N TRP A 178 6.61 -18.26 11.95
CA TRP A 178 5.46 -17.36 11.87
C TRP A 178 5.64 -16.26 10.82
N GLN A 179 6.86 -15.72 10.66
CA GLN A 179 7.18 -14.82 9.56
C GLN A 179 7.01 -15.49 8.20
N GLN A 180 7.48 -16.74 8.04
CA GLN A 180 7.29 -17.49 6.80
C GLN A 180 5.81 -17.72 6.49
N LYS A 181 5.01 -18.10 7.50
CA LYS A 181 3.55 -18.22 7.40
C LYS A 181 2.91 -16.92 6.95
N PHE A 182 3.29 -15.79 7.57
CA PHE A 182 2.83 -14.46 7.19
C PHE A 182 3.09 -14.19 5.72
N VAL A 183 4.37 -14.25 5.31
CA VAL A 183 4.78 -13.88 3.96
C VAL A 183 4.12 -14.78 2.92
N THR A 184 4.08 -16.08 3.18
CA THR A 184 3.49 -17.06 2.26
C THR A 184 2.00 -16.83 2.07
N SER A 185 1.25 -16.63 3.17
CA SER A 185 -0.20 -16.39 3.08
C SER A 185 -0.53 -15.03 2.48
N PHE A 186 0.21 -13.98 2.86
CA PHE A 186 0.02 -12.63 2.34
C PHE A 186 0.24 -12.56 0.82
N VAL A 187 1.36 -13.11 0.32
CA VAL A 187 1.71 -13.11 -1.11
C VAL A 187 0.80 -14.03 -1.93
N LYS A 188 0.25 -15.10 -1.35
CA LYS A 188 -0.71 -15.96 -2.07
C LYS A 188 -2.09 -15.30 -2.24
N ARG A 189 -2.44 -14.37 -1.35
CA ARG A 189 -3.76 -13.73 -1.34
C ARG A 189 -3.85 -12.55 -2.31
N LEU A 190 -2.75 -11.82 -2.50
CA LEU A 190 -2.66 -10.49 -3.13
C LEU A 190 -1.75 -10.52 -4.36
#